data_AF-A0A925UXM8-F1
#
_entry.id   AF-A0A925UXM8-F1
#
_cell.length_a   1.000
_cell.length_b   1.000
_cell.length_c   1.000
_cell.angle_alpha   90.00
_cell.angle_beta   90.00
_cell.angle_gamma   90.00
#
_symmetry.space_group_name_H-M   'P 1'
#
loop_
_entity.id
_entity.type
_entity.pdbx_description
1 polymer ?
#
loop_
_entity_poly.entity_id
_entity_poly.type
_entity_poly.pdbx_seq_one_letter_code
_entity_poly.pdbx_strand_id
1 'polypeptide(L)' 'MKIQLMLTCLCDAFFGEVGIASVKVLEAAGCAVVFPEAQTCCG' A
#
# COMPACT_ATOMS: atom_id res chain seq x y z
N MET A 1 12.79 8.36 0.23
CA MET A 1 11.52 8.97 0.72
C MET A 1 10.73 7.90 1.48
N LYS A 2 10.01 8.22 2.57
CA LYS A 2 9.22 7.22 3.34
C LYS A 2 7.72 7.42 3.08
N ILE A 3 7.00 6.36 2.73
CA ILE A 3 5.56 6.41 2.40
C ILE A 3 4.79 5.45 3.30
N GLN A 4 3.71 5.94 3.91
CA GLN A 4 2.71 5.10 4.58
C GLN A 4 1.64 4.74 3.56
N LEU A 5 1.64 3.50 3.07
CA LEU A 5 0.77 3.07 1.98
C LEU A 5 -0.53 2.50 2.56
N MET A 6 -1.68 3.07 2.18
CA MET A 6 -2.99 2.59 2.58
C MET A 6 -3.58 1.74 1.45
N LEU A 7 -3.70 0.43 1.68
CA LEU A 7 -4.14 -0.57 0.70
C LEU A 7 -5.32 -1.43 1.17
N THR A 8 -5.80 -1.19 2.38
CA THR A 8 -6.82 -1.99 3.09
C THR A 8 -8.14 -2.15 2.33
N CYS A 9 -9.05 -2.93 2.93
CA CYS A 9 -10.47 -3.13 2.58
C CYS A 9 -10.79 -3.29 1.08
N LEU A 10 -10.85 -2.21 0.30
CA LEU A 10 -11.21 -2.27 -1.11
C LEU A 10 -10.10 -2.83 -2.00
N CYS A 11 -8.84 -2.45 -1.79
CA CYS A 11 -7.77 -2.93 -2.65
C CYS A 11 -7.49 -4.40 -2.37
N ASP A 12 -7.44 -4.80 -1.09
CA ASP A 12 -7.29 -6.20 -0.71
C ASP A 12 -8.45 -7.09 -1.19
N ALA A 13 -9.71 -6.61 -1.11
CA ALA A 13 -10.87 -7.42 -1.46
C ALA A 13 -11.08 -7.56 -2.98
N PHE A 14 -10.70 -6.57 -3.78
CA PHE A 14 -11.03 -6.53 -5.21
C PHE A 14 -9.82 -6.50 -6.14
N PHE A 15 -8.67 -6.01 -5.69
CA PHE A 15 -7.52 -5.65 -6.55
C PHE A 15 -6.16 -5.95 -5.90
N GLY A 16 -6.01 -7.08 -5.22
CA GLY A 16 -4.76 -7.42 -4.50
C GLY A 16 -3.49 -7.36 -5.35
N GLU A 17 -3.57 -7.74 -6.63
CA GLU A 17 -2.43 -7.65 -7.56
C GLU A 17 -1.97 -6.20 -7.81
N VAL A 18 -2.92 -5.25 -7.83
CA VAL A 18 -2.61 -3.81 -7.98
C VAL A 18 -1.87 -3.30 -6.75
N GLY A 19 -2.23 -3.78 -5.56
CA GLY A 19 -1.51 -3.45 -4.32
C GLY A 19 -0.05 -3.90 -4.36
N ILE A 20 0.19 -5.14 -4.79
CA ILE A 20 1.55 -5.68 -4.96
C ILE A 20 2.33 -4.88 -6.01
N ALA A 21 1.72 -4.58 -7.16
CA ALA A 21 2.37 -3.79 -8.22
C ALA A 21 2.73 -2.39 -7.73
N SER A 22 1.86 -1.77 -6.95
CA SER A 22 2.08 -0.44 -6.37
C SER A 22 3.29 -0.42 -5.43
N VAL A 23 3.44 -1.43 -4.57
CA VAL A 23 4.63 -1.58 -3.70
C VAL A 23 5.91 -1.69 -4.54
N LYS A 24 5.92 -2.57 -5.55
CA LYS A 24 7.10 -2.78 -6.42
C LYS A 24 7.53 -1.49 -7.13
N VAL A 25 6.57 -0.71 -7.65
CA VAL A 25 6.86 0.57 -8.32
C VAL A 25 7.46 1.58 -7.34
N LEU A 26 6.90 1.69 -6.13
CA LEU A 26 7.39 2.62 -5.12
C LEU A 26 8.79 2.25 -4.61
N GLU A 27 9.05 0.96 -4.37
CA GLU A 27 10.38 0.47 -3.98
C GLU A 27 11.41 0.70 -5.09
N ALA A 28 11.05 0.43 -6.36
CA ALA A 28 11.91 0.71 -7.51
C ALA A 28 12.23 2.21 -7.66
N ALA A 29 11.32 3.09 -7.23
CA ALA A 29 11.54 4.54 -7.17
C ALA A 29 12.38 4.99 -5.95
N GLY A 30 12.90 4.07 -5.14
CA GLY A 30 13.70 4.39 -3.95
C GLY A 30 12.87 4.84 -2.74
N CYS A 31 11.58 4.50 -2.70
CA CYS A 31 10.74 4.75 -1.54
C CYS A 31 10.82 3.59 -0.54
N ALA A 32 10.88 3.92 0.75
CA ALA A 32 10.62 2.98 1.83
C ALA A 32 9.12 2.95 2.10
N VAL A 33 8.48 1.83 1.75
CA VAL A 33 7.04 1.62 1.96
C VAL A 33 6.82 1.01 3.34
N VAL A 34 5.89 1.58 4.11
CA VAL A 34 5.49 1.04 5.41
C VAL A 34 3.97 0.95 5.52
N PHE A 35 3.51 0.00 6.32
CA PHE A 35 2.11 -0.29 6.59
C PHE A 35 1.85 -0.16 8.09
N PRO A 36 1.31 0.97 8.57
CA PRO A 36 0.95 1.13 9.97
C PRO A 36 -0.16 0.16 10.39
N GLU A 37 0.04 -0.56 11.50
CA GLU A 37 -0.95 -1.53 12.02
C GLU A 37 -2.29 -0.89 12.41
N ALA A 38 -2.29 0.41 12.75
CA ALA A 38 -3.49 1.16 13.11
C ALA A 38 -4.28 1.66 11.89
N GLN A 39 -3.95 1.26 10.67
CA GLN A 39 -4.75 1.57 9.49
C GLN A 39 -6.12 0.89 9.59
N THR A 40 -7.17 1.68 9.42
CA THR A 40 -8.56 1.22 9.43
C THR A 40 -9.28 1.66 8.16
N CYS A 41 -10.57 1.38 8.08
CA CYS A 41 -11.40 1.89 6.99
C CYS A 41 -11.26 3.41 6.85
N CYS A 42 -11.06 3.89 5.63
CA CYS A 42 -10.91 5.31 5.32
C CYS A 42 -12.24 6.05 5.18
N GLY A 43 -13.36 5.32 5.26
CA GLY A 43 -14.74 5.80 5.21
C GLY A 43 -15.72 4.65 5.45
#